data_AF-A0A3D4EJQ6-F1
#
_entry.id   AF-A0A3D4EJQ6-F1
#
_cell.length_a   1.000
_cell.length_b   1.000
_cell.length_c   1.000
_cell.angle_alpha   90.00
_cell.angle_beta   90.00
_cell.angle_gamma   90.00
#
_symmetry.space_group_name_H-M   'P 1'
#
loop_
_entity.id
_entity.type
_entity.pdbx_description
1 polymer ?
#
loop_
_entity_poly.entity_id
_entity_poly.type
_entity_poly.pdbx_seq_one_letter_code
_entity_poly.pdbx_strand_id
1 'polypeptide(L)'
;MHIKPVHGDGDLICVILHALEYENSDDHNGDNRRKDGIALCKVHHALNITFADACLFPAHISLQSDRMHHRFSHIGDKNASFCFSKRVSYFIMGALKIKGSDDMKYILVIGDGMADDPVPELGGLTPLEYAKKPFIDELAAKGEVGNVLNVPDNLPAGSDTAIMSIFGCDPNLYYTGRAPLEAAATGIKLNPGDVAYRCNMVTYETGDMPFEEKRILSHSAGSIDGAVSDEIITELFNDPEFAALAAKAGMTVNLGHSFRHIAVQSQADIKGIRLIPPHDHLGEKIGPLLPTGCKNAEVLRELMVKANELLEKSPVNAKLIAEGKMPANGIWFWAEGTAVKLPDFVAKNRHTGAVVSAVPLCHGIAALVGLGIVCPEGATGEIDTNYENKMQATLDILEDNDFAAVHVEAPDECTHNGDLKGKIQGIEWLDTRLISPMVKELNERGWDFRMLFLSDHKTLTSTRGHAGGYVPYMLYDSRESSGCGLPYTEKSGELGPQVNSGVSLMSMLFER
;
A
#
# COMPACT_ATOMS: atom_id res chain seq x y z
N MET A 1 -35.02 38.95 9.73
CA MET A 1 -33.88 38.16 9.21
C MET A 1 -34.47 37.09 8.30
N HIS A 2 -34.30 37.18 6.98
CA HIS A 2 -34.74 36.13 6.05
C HIS A 2 -33.51 35.39 5.55
N ILE A 3 -33.39 34.12 5.89
CA ILE A 3 -32.41 33.20 5.33
C ILE A 3 -33.12 32.47 4.19
N LYS A 4 -32.59 32.57 2.97
CA LYS A 4 -33.02 31.74 1.85
C LYS A 4 -31.81 30.93 1.36
N PRO A 5 -31.85 29.60 1.38
CA PRO A 5 -30.83 28.77 0.76
C PRO A 5 -30.97 28.88 -0.76
N VAL A 6 -29.84 29.01 -1.45
CA VAL A 6 -29.77 28.86 -2.91
C VAL A 6 -29.12 27.49 -3.16
N HIS A 7 -29.79 26.62 -3.91
CA HIS A 7 -29.30 25.28 -4.24
C HIS A 7 -27.95 25.31 -4.98
N GLY A 8 -27.03 24.46 -4.53
CA GLY A 8 -25.81 24.04 -5.21
C GLY A 8 -25.26 22.79 -4.51
N ASP A 9 -24.84 21.79 -5.28
CA ASP A 9 -24.21 20.56 -4.76
C ASP A 9 -22.82 20.87 -4.18
N GLY A 10 -22.59 20.47 -2.92
CA GLY A 10 -21.29 20.46 -2.24
C GLY A 10 -20.97 21.65 -1.32
N ASP A 11 -20.88 21.37 -0.01
CA ASP A 11 -20.11 21.97 1.10
C ASP A 11 -19.71 23.45 1.16
N LEU A 12 -20.36 24.36 0.42
CA LEU A 12 -20.19 25.81 0.60
C LEU A 12 -21.53 26.50 0.88
N ILE A 13 -21.67 27.02 2.11
CA ILE A 13 -22.76 27.94 2.45
C ILE A 13 -22.25 29.38 2.30
N CYS A 14 -22.80 30.11 1.33
CA CYS A 14 -22.59 31.55 1.22
C CYS A 14 -23.66 32.28 2.04
N VAL A 15 -23.25 33.06 3.05
CA VAL A 15 -24.18 33.84 3.89
C VAL A 15 -24.09 35.32 3.53
N ILE A 16 -25.19 35.89 3.04
CA ILE A 16 -25.34 37.34 2.83
C ILE A 16 -26.28 37.89 3.91
N LEU A 17 -25.79 38.82 4.74
CA LEU A 17 -26.61 39.53 5.73
C LEU A 17 -26.99 40.92 5.19
N HIS A 18 -28.28 41.19 5.07
CA HIS A 18 -28.80 42.54 4.84
C HIS A 18 -29.20 43.18 6.18
N ALA A 19 -28.56 44.28 6.55
CA ALA A 19 -29.04 45.16 7.61
C ALA A 19 -30.00 46.22 7.03
N LEU A 20 -31.17 46.39 7.64
CA LEU A 20 -32.07 47.50 7.41
C LEU A 20 -32.11 48.30 8.72
N GLU A 21 -31.68 49.55 8.69
CA GLU A 21 -31.98 50.50 9.77
C GLU A 21 -33.13 51.41 9.34
N TYR A 22 -34.09 51.55 10.26
CA TYR A 22 -35.15 52.54 10.25
C TYR A 22 -34.71 53.68 11.17
N GLU A 23 -34.79 54.93 10.70
CA GLU A 23 -34.85 56.08 11.62
C GLU A 23 -36.10 56.90 11.33
N ASN A 24 -36.93 57.05 12.37
CA ASN A 24 -37.86 58.14 12.55
C ASN A 24 -37.12 59.25 13.29
N SER A 25 -36.96 60.44 12.69
CA SER A 25 -37.31 61.75 13.26
C SER A 25 -36.68 62.90 12.46
N ASP A 26 -37.56 63.77 11.97
CA ASP A 26 -37.42 65.20 11.68
C ASP A 26 -36.01 65.78 11.47
N ASP A 27 -35.60 65.94 10.21
CA ASP A 27 -35.24 67.27 9.69
C ASP A 27 -35.13 67.31 8.14
N HIS A 28 -35.46 68.46 7.56
CA HIS A 28 -35.56 68.71 6.12
C HIS A 28 -34.20 68.71 5.40
N ASN A 29 -33.94 67.71 4.55
CA ASN A 29 -33.49 67.83 3.15
C ASN A 29 -32.92 66.49 2.66
N GLY A 30 -33.35 66.08 1.47
CA GLY A 30 -33.09 64.75 0.93
C GLY A 30 -31.61 64.47 0.64
N ASP A 31 -31.15 63.30 1.07
CA ASP A 31 -30.22 62.42 0.35
C ASP A 31 -30.18 61.04 1.05
N ASN A 32 -30.93 60.06 0.53
CA ASN A 32 -30.90 58.68 1.04
C ASN A 32 -29.61 57.98 0.57
N ARG A 33 -28.52 58.11 1.33
CA ARG A 33 -27.29 57.32 1.12
C ARG A 33 -27.24 56.12 2.06
N ARG A 34 -27.40 54.92 1.48
CA ARG A 34 -26.97 53.65 2.13
C ARG A 34 -25.48 53.73 2.46
N LYS A 35 -25.13 53.53 3.73
CA LYS A 35 -23.75 53.25 4.16
C LYS A 35 -23.71 51.80 4.66
N ASP A 36 -22.89 50.98 4.02
CA ASP A 36 -22.59 49.64 4.52
C ASP A 36 -21.60 49.78 5.68
N GLY A 37 -22.04 49.40 6.89
CA GLY A 37 -21.20 49.25 8.07
C GLY A 37 -21.12 47.77 8.45
N ILE A 38 -19.93 47.30 8.84
CA ILE A 38 -19.73 45.96 9.38
C ILE A 38 -19.98 46.01 10.89
N ALA A 39 -20.95 45.26 11.40
CA ALA A 39 -21.12 45.01 12.84
C ALA A 39 -20.62 43.59 13.17
N LEU A 40 -19.58 43.48 13.99
CA LEU A 40 -19.13 42.21 14.56
C LEU A 40 -19.87 42.00 15.88
N CYS A 41 -20.68 40.96 15.97
CA CYS A 41 -21.37 40.59 17.20
C CYS A 41 -20.71 39.35 17.83
N LYS A 42 -20.36 39.45 19.11
CA LYS A 42 -19.80 38.37 19.93
C LYS A 42 -20.96 37.55 20.51
N VAL A 43 -21.08 36.27 20.16
CA VAL A 43 -22.06 35.38 20.77
C VAL A 43 -21.35 34.47 21.78
N HIS A 44 -21.64 34.67 23.06
CA HIS A 44 -21.27 33.74 24.12
C HIS A 44 -22.35 32.65 24.23
N HIS A 45 -22.12 31.49 23.61
CA HIS A 45 -22.02 30.20 24.29
C HIS A 45 -21.66 29.10 23.27
N ALA A 46 -20.51 28.48 23.55
CA ALA A 46 -19.95 27.23 23.01
C ALA A 46 -19.75 27.12 21.49
N LEU A 47 -18.71 27.77 20.96
CA LEU A 47 -17.86 27.28 19.85
C LEU A 47 -16.64 28.22 19.76
N ASN A 48 -15.46 27.74 20.16
CA ASN A 48 -14.21 28.49 20.06
C ASN A 48 -13.72 28.45 18.61
N ILE A 49 -13.48 29.61 17.99
CA ILE A 49 -12.80 29.75 16.70
C ILE A 49 -11.62 30.73 16.87
N THR A 50 -10.41 30.26 16.61
CA THR A 50 -9.19 31.07 16.50
C THR A 50 -8.74 31.15 15.04
N PHE A 51 -8.36 32.35 14.59
CA PHE A 51 -7.93 32.61 13.21
C PHE A 51 -6.39 32.57 13.11
N ALA A 52 -5.86 31.85 12.11
CA ALA A 52 -4.46 31.98 11.68
C ALA A 52 -4.40 32.19 10.15
N ASP A 53 -3.74 33.29 9.77
CA ASP A 53 -3.19 33.69 8.47
C ASP A 53 -4.03 33.55 7.18
N ALA A 54 -4.59 34.67 6.72
CA ALA A 54 -5.20 34.80 5.39
C ALA A 54 -4.23 35.47 4.40
N CYS A 55 -3.89 34.78 3.31
CA CYS A 55 -3.20 35.34 2.14
C CYS A 55 -4.20 35.90 1.12
N LEU A 56 -3.96 37.11 0.61
CA LEU A 56 -4.79 37.80 -0.38
C LEU A 56 -4.29 37.53 -1.80
N PHE A 57 -5.16 37.04 -2.69
CA PHE A 57 -4.89 36.99 -4.15
C PHE A 57 -5.96 37.76 -4.93
N PRO A 58 -5.60 38.52 -5.98
CA PRO A 58 -6.57 39.21 -6.83
C PRO A 58 -7.09 38.30 -7.96
N ALA A 59 -8.41 38.15 -8.08
CA ALA A 59 -9.05 37.57 -9.27
C ALA A 59 -10.19 38.48 -9.76
N HIS A 60 -10.16 38.84 -11.05
CA HIS A 60 -11.25 39.51 -11.76
C HIS A 60 -12.18 38.45 -12.38
N ILE A 61 -13.47 38.46 -12.06
CA ILE A 61 -14.50 37.68 -12.77
C ILE A 61 -15.52 38.65 -13.38
N SER A 62 -15.64 38.62 -14.70
CA SER A 62 -16.75 39.19 -15.47
C SER A 62 -17.65 38.04 -15.89
N LEU A 63 -18.91 38.05 -15.43
CA LEU A 63 -19.94 37.08 -15.80
C LEU A 63 -20.67 37.59 -17.05
N GLN A 64 -20.41 36.97 -18.20
CA GLN A 64 -21.39 36.87 -19.30
C GLN A 64 -21.35 35.45 -19.89
N SER A 65 -22.52 35.03 -20.36
CA SER A 65 -22.95 33.66 -20.63
C SER A 65 -22.26 32.96 -21.81
N ASP A 66 -22.37 31.62 -21.77
CA ASP A 66 -22.26 30.62 -22.84
C ASP A 66 -20.90 29.99 -23.16
N ARG A 67 -20.85 28.68 -22.83
CA ARG A 67 -20.11 27.54 -23.42
C ARG A 67 -18.58 27.62 -23.67
N MET A 68 -17.96 26.52 -23.22
CA MET A 68 -16.75 25.80 -23.69
C MET A 68 -15.40 25.96 -22.97
N HIS A 69 -14.84 24.78 -22.68
CA HIS A 69 -13.44 24.33 -22.73
C HIS A 69 -12.31 25.23 -22.18
N HIS A 70 -11.64 24.73 -21.14
CA HIS A 70 -10.36 25.27 -20.69
C HIS A 70 -9.16 24.59 -21.38
N ARG A 71 -8.39 25.39 -22.14
CA ARG A 71 -6.94 25.26 -22.27
C ARG A 71 -6.31 26.40 -21.48
N PHE A 72 -5.29 26.10 -20.70
CA PHE A 72 -4.44 27.11 -20.07
C PHE A 72 -3.25 27.44 -21.00
N SER A 73 -2.99 28.72 -21.23
CA SER A 73 -1.69 29.18 -21.75
C SER A 73 -1.21 30.43 -21.03
N HIS A 74 0.06 30.38 -20.61
CA HIS A 74 0.85 31.46 -20.02
C HIS A 74 1.15 32.59 -21.01
N ILE A 75 0.99 33.85 -20.58
CA ILE A 75 1.65 35.07 -21.10
C ILE A 75 1.74 36.03 -19.89
N GLY A 76 2.82 36.77 -19.56
CA GLY A 76 4.00 37.17 -20.33
C GLY A 76 4.03 38.68 -20.57
N ASP A 77 4.50 39.43 -19.58
CA ASP A 77 5.10 40.79 -19.64
C ASP A 77 4.25 42.11 -19.69
N LYS A 78 4.67 43.00 -18.77
CA LYS A 78 4.86 44.48 -18.75
C LYS A 78 3.86 45.48 -19.38
N ASN A 79 3.58 46.48 -18.53
CA ASN A 79 3.10 47.86 -18.80
C ASN A 79 1.67 48.03 -19.34
N ALA A 80 0.74 48.30 -18.43
CA ALA A 80 -0.43 49.11 -18.71
C ALA A 80 -0.80 49.96 -17.49
N SER A 81 -0.79 51.28 -17.67
CA SER A 81 -1.31 52.26 -16.70
C SER A 81 -2.80 52.42 -16.97
N PHE A 82 -3.64 52.11 -15.98
CA PHE A 82 -5.09 52.34 -16.06
C PHE A 82 -5.55 53.12 -14.82
N CYS A 83 -6.14 54.28 -15.08
CA CYS A 83 -6.81 55.13 -14.10
C CYS A 83 -8.23 54.60 -13.91
N PHE A 84 -8.58 54.15 -12.71
CA PHE A 84 -9.98 53.84 -12.36
C PHE A 84 -10.34 54.36 -10.97
N SER A 85 -11.33 55.24 -10.94
CA SER A 85 -12.14 55.53 -9.77
C SER A 85 -13.10 54.36 -9.51
N LYS A 86 -13.00 53.69 -8.35
CA LYS A 86 -14.11 53.19 -7.50
C LYS A 86 -13.59 52.14 -6.50
N ARG A 87 -14.25 52.12 -5.34
CA ARG A 87 -13.98 51.29 -4.15
C ARG A 87 -13.73 49.82 -4.50
N VAL A 88 -12.65 49.28 -3.97
CA VAL A 88 -12.36 47.84 -3.93
C VAL A 88 -13.04 47.26 -2.69
N SER A 89 -14.03 46.40 -2.87
CA SER A 89 -14.57 45.56 -1.79
C SER A 89 -13.82 44.23 -1.83
N TYR A 90 -13.09 43.90 -0.77
CA TYR A 90 -12.46 42.59 -0.61
C TYR A 90 -13.52 41.55 -0.27
N PHE A 91 -13.63 40.49 -1.07
CA PHE A 91 -14.33 39.27 -0.67
C PHE A 91 -13.30 38.34 -0.01
N ILE A 92 -13.48 38.07 1.29
CA ILE A 92 -12.79 36.97 1.96
C ILE A 92 -13.68 35.74 1.76
N MET A 93 -13.34 34.86 0.82
CA MET A 93 -13.85 33.48 0.85
C MET A 93 -12.98 32.70 1.84
N GLY A 94 -13.33 32.77 3.13
CA GLY A 94 -12.88 31.78 4.09
C GLY A 94 -13.84 30.60 4.02
N ALA A 95 -13.36 29.44 3.56
CA ALA A 95 -14.08 28.20 3.76
C ALA A 95 -14.06 27.89 5.27
N LEU A 96 -15.18 28.14 5.95
CA LEU A 96 -15.39 27.64 7.32
C LEU A 96 -15.77 26.16 7.21
N LYS A 97 -14.81 25.27 7.46
CA LYS A 97 -15.12 23.85 7.73
C LYS A 97 -15.82 23.80 9.09
N ILE A 98 -17.15 23.65 9.07
CA ILE A 98 -17.93 23.40 10.28
C ILE A 98 -17.52 21.99 10.74
N LYS A 99 -16.92 21.87 11.93
CA LYS A 99 -16.54 20.59 12.53
C LYS A 99 -17.83 19.82 12.88
N GLY A 100 -18.36 19.11 11.89
CA GLY A 100 -19.46 18.17 12.04
C GLY A 100 -18.96 16.90 12.73
N SER A 101 -19.89 16.21 13.38
CA SER A 101 -19.70 14.92 14.06
C SER A 101 -19.49 13.74 13.09
N ASP A 102 -18.72 13.93 12.01
CA ASP A 102 -18.54 12.97 10.90
C ASP A 102 -17.08 12.47 10.72
N ASP A 103 -16.17 12.77 11.64
CA ASP A 103 -14.74 12.41 11.51
C ASP A 103 -14.44 10.95 11.94
N MET A 104 -15.26 9.98 11.52
CA MET A 104 -14.97 8.56 11.74
C MET A 104 -13.70 8.15 10.96
N LYS A 105 -12.73 7.58 11.67
CA LYS A 105 -11.49 7.04 11.09
C LYS A 105 -11.51 5.51 11.04
N TYR A 106 -11.00 4.94 9.97
CA TYR A 106 -10.96 3.50 9.76
C TYR A 106 -9.52 3.04 9.65
N ILE A 107 -9.15 2.09 10.50
CA ILE A 107 -7.77 1.64 10.64
C ILE A 107 -7.72 0.14 10.41
N LEU A 108 -6.86 -0.27 9.48
CA LEU A 108 -6.51 -1.67 9.27
C LEU A 108 -5.09 -1.90 9.81
N VAL A 109 -4.94 -2.78 10.78
CA VAL A 109 -3.63 -3.19 11.31
C VAL A 109 -3.41 -4.66 10.94
N ILE A 110 -2.39 -4.93 10.12
CA ILE A 110 -1.99 -6.28 9.74
C ILE A 110 -0.67 -6.60 10.47
N GLY A 111 -0.71 -7.52 11.43
CA GLY A 111 0.50 -8.15 11.94
C GLY A 111 0.75 -9.42 11.14
N ASP A 112 1.69 -9.39 10.22
CA ASP A 112 1.93 -10.47 9.27
C ASP A 112 2.33 -11.77 10.00
N GLY A 113 1.79 -12.91 9.57
CA GLY A 113 2.20 -14.23 10.07
C GLY A 113 2.15 -14.46 11.59
N MET A 114 1.43 -13.64 12.36
CA MET A 114 1.37 -13.74 13.82
C MET A 114 0.71 -15.04 14.29
N ALA A 115 -0.34 -15.46 13.58
CA ALA A 115 -1.10 -16.65 13.92
C ALA A 115 -0.26 -17.91 13.73
N ASP A 116 -0.41 -18.86 14.65
CA ASP A 116 0.33 -20.12 14.65
C ASP A 116 -0.57 -21.26 15.14
N ASP A 117 0.00 -22.46 15.16
CA ASP A 117 -0.56 -23.57 15.91
C ASP A 117 0.08 -23.64 17.31
N PRO A 118 -0.46 -24.45 18.24
CA PRO A 118 0.15 -24.66 19.56
C PRO A 118 1.64 -25.07 19.47
N VAL A 119 2.51 -24.31 20.14
CA VAL A 119 3.96 -24.49 20.12
C VAL A 119 4.43 -25.24 21.38
N PRO A 120 5.09 -26.42 21.27
CA PRO A 120 5.57 -27.18 22.43
C PRO A 120 6.49 -26.40 23.37
N GLU A 121 7.38 -25.57 22.81
CA GLU A 121 8.32 -24.71 23.54
C GLU A 121 7.62 -23.67 24.42
N LEU A 122 6.36 -23.35 24.11
CA LEU A 122 5.50 -22.42 24.85
C LEU A 122 4.52 -23.15 25.78
N GLY A 123 4.74 -24.44 26.04
CA GLY A 123 3.85 -25.25 26.89
C GLY A 123 2.52 -25.60 26.21
N GLY A 124 2.48 -25.60 24.86
CA GLY A 124 1.28 -25.88 24.08
C GLY A 124 0.36 -24.67 23.88
N LEU A 125 0.87 -23.46 24.09
CA LEU A 125 0.21 -22.20 23.71
C LEU A 125 0.67 -21.76 22.31
N THR A 126 -0.14 -20.98 21.62
CA THR A 126 0.31 -20.23 20.43
C THR A 126 1.17 -19.03 20.85
N PRO A 127 1.96 -18.43 19.93
CA PRO A 127 2.65 -17.17 20.19
C PRO A 127 1.70 -16.03 20.58
N LEU A 128 0.50 -15.96 19.99
CA LEU A 128 -0.52 -14.95 20.35
C LEU A 128 -1.08 -15.17 21.76
N GLU A 129 -1.24 -16.43 22.20
CA GLU A 129 -1.64 -16.76 23.58
C GLU A 129 -0.51 -16.48 24.59
N TYR A 130 0.74 -16.68 24.19
CA TYR A 130 1.90 -16.55 25.08
C TYR A 130 2.40 -15.09 25.23
N ALA A 131 2.37 -14.30 24.16
CA ALA A 131 2.89 -12.93 24.14
C ALA A 131 2.11 -11.99 25.07
N LYS A 132 2.82 -11.08 25.74
CA LYS A 132 2.19 -10.06 26.60
C LYS A 132 1.67 -8.89 25.76
N LYS A 133 0.37 -8.88 25.51
CA LYS A 133 -0.32 -7.84 24.73
C LYS A 133 -1.54 -7.24 25.46
N PRO A 134 -1.35 -6.68 26.67
CA PRO A 134 -2.45 -6.29 27.54
C PRO A 134 -3.38 -5.24 26.91
N PHE A 135 -2.86 -4.36 26.04
CA PHE A 135 -3.67 -3.31 25.43
C PHE A 135 -4.52 -3.85 24.27
N ILE A 136 -3.93 -4.68 23.40
CA ILE A 136 -4.67 -5.42 22.37
C ILE A 136 -5.74 -6.30 23.02
N ASP A 137 -5.41 -7.01 24.09
CA ASP A 137 -6.38 -7.85 24.81
C ASP A 137 -7.50 -7.03 25.46
N GLU A 138 -7.22 -5.80 25.91
CA GLU A 138 -8.24 -4.86 26.39
C GLU A 138 -9.18 -4.39 25.27
N LEU A 139 -8.64 -4.04 24.09
CA LEU A 139 -9.45 -3.67 22.93
C LEU A 139 -10.30 -4.84 22.45
N ALA A 140 -9.72 -6.04 22.41
CA ALA A 140 -10.39 -7.27 22.01
C ALA A 140 -11.56 -7.59 22.94
N ALA A 141 -11.37 -7.44 24.25
CA ALA A 141 -12.43 -7.63 25.23
C ALA A 141 -13.59 -6.64 25.06
N LYS A 142 -13.32 -5.42 24.57
CA LYS A 142 -14.32 -4.37 24.32
C LYS A 142 -14.95 -4.45 22.93
N GLY A 143 -14.30 -5.12 21.98
CA GLY A 143 -14.75 -5.29 20.61
C GLY A 143 -15.25 -6.70 20.28
N GLU A 144 -15.29 -6.98 18.98
CA GLU A 144 -15.56 -8.31 18.43
C GLU A 144 -14.23 -9.02 18.15
N VAL A 145 -14.14 -10.30 18.52
CA VAL A 145 -13.05 -11.19 18.11
C VAL A 145 -13.69 -12.37 17.40
N GLY A 146 -13.22 -12.65 16.18
CA GLY A 146 -13.69 -13.78 15.38
C GLY A 146 -12.54 -14.41 14.61
N ASN A 147 -12.84 -15.31 13.69
CA ASN A 147 -11.84 -15.89 12.80
C ASN A 147 -12.21 -15.68 11.33
N VAL A 148 -11.19 -15.58 10.48
CA VAL A 148 -11.35 -15.31 9.06
C VAL A 148 -10.45 -16.21 8.22
N LEU A 149 -10.97 -16.66 7.07
CA LEU A 149 -10.20 -17.34 6.04
C LEU A 149 -9.81 -16.33 4.95
N ASN A 150 -8.60 -15.77 5.05
CA ASN A 150 -8.10 -14.80 4.08
C ASN A 150 -7.61 -15.47 2.80
N VAL A 151 -6.94 -16.62 2.91
CA VAL A 151 -6.43 -17.41 1.79
C VAL A 151 -7.43 -18.51 1.43
N PRO A 152 -7.99 -18.54 0.21
CA PRO A 152 -8.79 -19.67 -0.26
C PRO A 152 -7.98 -20.97 -0.33
N ASP A 153 -8.59 -22.10 0.06
CA ASP A 153 -7.92 -23.41 0.14
C ASP A 153 -7.29 -23.89 -1.17
N ASN A 154 -7.77 -23.39 -2.31
CA ASN A 154 -7.27 -23.75 -3.64
C ASN A 154 -6.07 -22.91 -4.11
N LEU A 155 -5.63 -21.93 -3.32
CA LEU A 155 -4.51 -21.05 -3.64
C LEU A 155 -3.35 -21.27 -2.65
N PRO A 156 -2.10 -20.99 -3.05
CA PRO A 156 -0.97 -21.04 -2.14
C PRO A 156 -1.14 -20.05 -0.99
N ALA A 157 -0.78 -20.47 0.23
CA ALA A 157 -0.75 -19.58 1.38
C ALA A 157 0.41 -18.59 1.27
N GLY A 158 0.07 -17.30 1.31
CA GLY A 158 1.02 -16.21 1.36
C GLY A 158 0.33 -14.86 1.41
N SER A 159 1.09 -13.84 1.77
CA SER A 159 0.56 -12.48 1.97
C SER A 159 -0.04 -11.91 0.68
N ASP A 160 0.32 -12.43 -0.50
CA ASP A 160 -0.17 -11.92 -1.78
C ASP A 160 -1.66 -12.19 -1.96
N THR A 161 -2.08 -13.43 -1.70
CA THR A 161 -3.48 -13.84 -1.72
C THR A 161 -4.23 -13.34 -0.50
N ALA A 162 -3.61 -13.41 0.68
CA ALA A 162 -4.22 -13.00 1.95
C ALA A 162 -4.53 -11.51 1.98
N ILE A 163 -3.55 -10.65 1.73
CA ILE A 163 -3.73 -9.18 1.80
C ILE A 163 -4.64 -8.70 0.68
N MET A 164 -4.58 -9.29 -0.52
CA MET A 164 -5.52 -9.00 -1.61
C MET A 164 -6.97 -9.25 -1.15
N SER A 165 -7.21 -10.39 -0.50
CA SER A 165 -8.50 -10.74 0.10
C SER A 165 -8.92 -9.73 1.16
N ILE A 166 -8.03 -9.37 2.08
CA ILE A 166 -8.30 -8.39 3.16
C ILE A 166 -8.75 -7.04 2.59
N PHE A 167 -8.12 -6.55 1.51
CA PHE A 167 -8.54 -5.30 0.84
C PHE A 167 -9.83 -5.44 0.02
N GLY A 168 -10.52 -6.58 0.09
CA GLY A 168 -11.79 -6.83 -0.58
C GLY A 168 -11.66 -7.28 -2.03
N CYS A 169 -10.47 -7.72 -2.46
CA CYS A 169 -10.25 -8.24 -3.81
C CYS A 169 -10.19 -9.77 -3.76
N ASP A 170 -11.14 -10.46 -4.40
CA ASP A 170 -11.15 -11.93 -4.38
C ASP A 170 -9.94 -12.51 -5.12
N PRO A 171 -9.00 -13.18 -4.43
CA PRO A 171 -7.81 -13.71 -5.07
C PRO A 171 -8.13 -14.81 -6.09
N ASN A 172 -9.28 -15.48 -6.03
CA ASN A 172 -9.67 -16.43 -7.09
C ASN A 172 -9.94 -15.76 -8.44
N LEU A 173 -10.29 -14.46 -8.41
CA LEU A 173 -10.57 -13.68 -9.62
C LEU A 173 -9.35 -12.89 -10.09
N TYR A 174 -8.52 -12.45 -9.14
CA TYR A 174 -7.50 -11.44 -9.40
C TYR A 174 -6.06 -11.88 -9.12
N TYR A 175 -5.83 -12.98 -8.40
CA TYR A 175 -4.46 -13.45 -8.20
C TYR A 175 -3.95 -14.12 -9.47
N THR A 176 -3.00 -13.45 -10.14
CA THR A 176 -2.38 -13.93 -11.37
C THR A 176 -0.93 -14.36 -11.16
N GLY A 177 -0.38 -14.13 -9.96
CA GLY A 177 1.02 -14.37 -9.60
C GLY A 177 1.66 -13.18 -8.91
N ARG A 178 2.90 -13.35 -8.45
CA ARG A 178 3.57 -12.37 -7.56
C ARG A 178 4.27 -11.22 -8.31
N ALA A 179 4.90 -11.50 -9.46
CA ALA A 179 5.63 -10.46 -10.21
C ALA A 179 4.76 -9.26 -10.64
N PRO A 180 3.49 -9.39 -11.04
CA PRO A 180 2.62 -8.24 -11.33
C PRO A 180 2.41 -7.30 -10.15
N LEU A 181 2.35 -7.85 -8.93
CA LEU A 181 2.20 -7.07 -7.72
C LEU A 181 3.48 -6.29 -7.43
N GLU A 182 4.64 -6.94 -7.55
CA GLU A 182 5.94 -6.27 -7.40
C GLU A 182 6.17 -5.19 -8.47
N ALA A 183 5.75 -5.45 -9.71
CA ALA A 183 5.81 -4.46 -10.78
C ALA A 183 5.01 -3.20 -10.42
N ALA A 184 3.79 -3.36 -9.90
CA ALA A 184 2.96 -2.24 -9.46
C ALA A 184 3.60 -1.46 -8.30
N ALA A 185 4.26 -2.16 -7.37
CA ALA A 185 4.94 -1.55 -6.23
C ALA A 185 6.05 -0.57 -6.63
N THR A 186 6.73 -0.85 -7.75
CA THR A 186 7.79 0.01 -8.29
C THR A 186 7.30 0.96 -9.38
N GLY A 187 5.98 1.10 -9.55
CA GLY A 187 5.37 2.00 -10.53
C GLY A 187 5.42 1.51 -11.98
N ILE A 188 5.79 0.24 -12.21
CA ILE A 188 5.75 -0.37 -13.55
C ILE A 188 4.30 -0.64 -13.90
N LYS A 189 3.84 -0.06 -15.02
CA LYS A 189 2.48 -0.24 -15.52
C LYS A 189 2.46 -1.39 -16.53
N LEU A 190 1.67 -2.42 -16.23
CA LEU A 190 1.42 -3.53 -17.14
C LEU A 190 0.13 -3.28 -17.92
N ASN A 191 0.16 -3.55 -19.23
CA ASN A 191 -1.03 -3.49 -20.08
C ASN A 191 -1.79 -4.81 -20.06
N PRO A 192 -3.10 -4.83 -20.39
CA PRO A 192 -3.83 -6.07 -20.56
C PRO A 192 -3.12 -7.01 -21.56
N GLY A 193 -2.84 -8.24 -21.12
CA GLY A 193 -2.11 -9.26 -21.89
C GLY A 193 -0.59 -9.27 -21.65
N ASP A 194 -0.04 -8.29 -20.93
CA ASP A 194 1.36 -8.34 -20.50
C ASP A 194 1.54 -9.39 -19.39
N VAL A 195 2.74 -9.95 -19.32
CA VAL A 195 3.17 -10.89 -18.28
C VAL A 195 4.42 -10.34 -17.62
N ALA A 196 4.42 -10.31 -16.29
CA ALA A 196 5.59 -9.97 -15.50
C ALA A 196 6.24 -11.24 -14.93
N TYR A 197 7.57 -11.21 -14.82
CA TYR A 197 8.39 -12.23 -14.20
C TYR A 197 9.39 -11.57 -13.25
N ARG A 198 9.71 -12.22 -12.13
CA ARG A 198 11.00 -11.98 -11.50
C ARG A 198 12.08 -12.49 -12.43
N CYS A 199 13.10 -11.68 -12.66
CA CYS A 199 14.28 -12.01 -13.43
C CYS A 199 15.50 -11.88 -12.52
N ASN A 200 15.95 -13.01 -11.95
CA ASN A 200 17.12 -13.02 -11.09
C ASN A 200 18.40 -13.10 -11.91
N MET A 201 19.42 -12.35 -11.50
CA MET A 201 20.81 -12.63 -11.82
C MET A 201 21.30 -13.83 -11.00
N VAL A 202 21.82 -14.85 -11.68
CA VAL A 202 22.26 -16.10 -11.07
C VAL A 202 23.70 -16.45 -11.44
N THR A 203 24.32 -17.29 -10.61
CA THR A 203 25.59 -17.96 -10.94
C THR A 203 25.29 -19.41 -11.28
N TYR A 204 25.52 -19.78 -12.53
CA TYR A 204 25.60 -21.17 -12.96
C TYR A 204 27.03 -21.70 -12.87
N GLU A 205 27.14 -23.01 -12.74
CA GLU A 205 28.41 -23.74 -12.88
C GLU A 205 29.10 -23.41 -14.20
N THR A 206 30.35 -22.98 -14.11
CA THR A 206 31.18 -22.65 -15.27
C THR A 206 31.81 -23.92 -15.86
N GLY A 207 31.83 -24.02 -17.18
CA GLY A 207 32.52 -25.11 -17.87
C GLY A 207 31.95 -25.34 -19.26
N ASP A 208 32.72 -26.06 -20.08
CA ASP A 208 32.30 -26.48 -21.42
C ASP A 208 31.35 -27.68 -21.29
N MET A 209 30.08 -27.40 -21.03
CA MET A 209 29.01 -28.38 -20.91
C MET A 209 27.69 -27.81 -21.45
N PRO A 210 26.75 -28.67 -21.88
CA PRO A 210 25.41 -28.24 -22.24
C PRO A 210 24.76 -27.41 -21.14
N PHE A 211 23.99 -26.39 -21.50
CA PHE A 211 23.35 -25.48 -20.54
C PHE A 211 22.54 -26.25 -19.49
N GLU A 212 21.78 -27.25 -19.93
CA GLU A 212 20.93 -28.11 -19.09
C GLU A 212 21.70 -28.94 -18.05
N GLU A 213 22.99 -29.19 -18.27
CA GLU A 213 23.85 -29.95 -17.36
C GLU A 213 24.49 -29.07 -16.28
N LYS A 214 24.47 -27.74 -16.45
CA LYS A 214 24.97 -26.78 -15.46
C LYS A 214 24.13 -26.83 -14.19
N ARG A 215 24.73 -26.42 -13.07
CA ARG A 215 24.06 -26.31 -11.76
C ARG A 215 23.87 -24.86 -11.34
N ILE A 216 22.84 -24.56 -10.56
CA ILE A 216 22.68 -23.24 -9.91
C ILE A 216 23.61 -23.19 -8.71
N LEU A 217 24.69 -22.42 -8.77
CA LEU A 217 25.60 -22.22 -7.63
C LEU A 217 25.10 -21.11 -6.70
N SER A 218 24.41 -20.11 -7.26
CA SER A 218 23.80 -19.03 -6.47
C SER A 218 22.59 -18.44 -7.20
N HIS A 219 21.49 -18.27 -6.47
CA HIS A 219 20.25 -17.63 -6.96
C HIS A 219 20.31 -16.09 -6.97
N SER A 220 21.36 -15.50 -6.39
CA SER A 220 21.59 -14.06 -6.21
C SER A 220 22.98 -13.61 -6.66
N ALA A 221 23.67 -14.46 -7.42
CA ALA A 221 25.08 -14.26 -7.80
C ALA A 221 26.05 -13.89 -6.65
N GLY A 222 25.93 -14.56 -5.49
CA GLY A 222 26.73 -14.29 -4.31
C GLY A 222 26.33 -13.02 -3.57
N SER A 223 25.03 -12.69 -3.58
CA SER A 223 24.51 -11.41 -3.09
C SER A 223 25.19 -10.23 -3.80
N ILE A 224 25.15 -10.26 -5.14
CA ILE A 224 25.76 -9.24 -5.98
C ILE A 224 25.25 -7.84 -5.60
N ASP A 225 26.15 -6.87 -5.63
CA ASP A 225 25.82 -5.46 -5.43
C ASP A 225 24.80 -5.01 -6.49
N GLY A 226 23.81 -4.21 -6.08
CA GLY A 226 22.71 -3.80 -6.94
C GLY A 226 23.14 -3.01 -8.17
N ALA A 227 24.12 -2.11 -8.02
CA ALA A 227 24.61 -1.31 -9.14
C ALA A 227 25.38 -2.18 -10.15
N VAL A 228 26.11 -3.19 -9.66
CA VAL A 228 26.79 -4.16 -10.54
C VAL A 228 25.77 -5.06 -11.24
N SER A 229 24.71 -5.49 -10.55
CA SER A 229 23.61 -6.26 -11.15
C SER A 229 22.93 -5.48 -12.26
N ASP A 230 22.64 -4.19 -12.01
CA ASP A 230 22.05 -3.29 -13.00
C ASP A 230 22.96 -3.09 -14.23
N GLU A 231 24.28 -2.97 -14.02
CA GLU A 231 25.24 -2.87 -15.11
C GLU A 231 25.20 -4.13 -16.00
N ILE A 232 25.22 -5.32 -15.39
CA ILE A 232 25.25 -6.60 -16.12
C ILE A 232 23.95 -6.85 -16.88
N ILE A 233 22.79 -6.63 -16.26
CA ILE A 233 21.51 -6.83 -16.97
C ILE A 233 21.33 -5.79 -18.10
N THR A 234 21.85 -4.58 -17.91
CA THR A 234 21.82 -3.53 -18.94
C THR A 234 22.77 -3.88 -20.09
N GLU A 235 23.97 -4.40 -19.79
CA GLU A 235 24.91 -4.93 -20.80
C GLU A 235 24.21 -6.02 -21.63
N LEU A 236 23.56 -6.98 -20.97
CA LEU A 236 22.86 -8.08 -21.63
C LEU A 236 21.73 -7.58 -22.56
N PHE A 237 20.85 -6.69 -22.08
CA PHE A 237 19.73 -6.19 -22.89
C PHE A 237 20.15 -5.24 -24.02
N ASN A 238 21.37 -4.70 -23.96
CA ASN A 238 21.95 -3.89 -25.04
C ASN A 238 22.80 -4.70 -26.03
N ASP A 239 23.17 -5.94 -25.72
CA ASP A 239 23.86 -6.82 -26.66
C ASP A 239 22.98 -7.03 -27.92
N PRO A 240 23.49 -6.83 -29.14
CA PRO A 240 22.68 -6.90 -30.35
C PRO A 240 21.97 -8.24 -30.57
N GLU A 241 22.60 -9.36 -30.18
CA GLU A 241 22.02 -10.69 -30.37
C GLU A 241 20.91 -10.95 -29.35
N PHE A 242 21.14 -10.58 -28.08
CA PHE A 242 20.12 -10.71 -27.05
C PHE A 242 18.96 -9.74 -27.25
N ALA A 243 19.24 -8.48 -27.60
CA ALA A 243 18.23 -7.46 -27.88
C ALA A 243 17.28 -7.89 -29.01
N ALA A 244 17.80 -8.55 -30.06
CA ALA A 244 16.98 -9.07 -31.13
C ALA A 244 16.03 -10.20 -30.66
N LEU A 245 16.51 -11.11 -29.79
CA LEU A 245 15.67 -12.16 -29.21
C LEU A 245 14.64 -11.58 -28.23
N ALA A 246 15.04 -10.66 -27.36
CA ALA A 246 14.16 -9.98 -26.44
C ALA A 246 13.06 -9.23 -27.19
N ALA A 247 13.40 -8.48 -28.24
CA ALA A 247 12.42 -7.79 -29.09
C ALA A 247 11.45 -8.77 -29.78
N LYS A 248 11.94 -9.89 -30.31
CA LYS A 248 11.09 -10.95 -30.90
C LYS A 248 10.15 -11.56 -29.86
N ALA A 249 10.59 -11.70 -28.62
CA ALA A 249 9.79 -12.19 -27.51
C ALA A 249 8.82 -11.14 -26.93
N GLY A 250 8.95 -9.86 -27.31
CA GLY A 250 8.26 -8.75 -26.66
C GLY A 250 8.73 -8.49 -25.23
N MET A 251 9.96 -8.86 -24.90
CA MET A 251 10.55 -8.84 -23.57
C MET A 251 11.30 -7.53 -23.31
N THR A 252 11.03 -6.93 -22.16
CA THR A 252 11.77 -5.79 -21.60
C THR A 252 12.16 -6.11 -20.16
N VAL A 253 13.12 -5.36 -19.60
CA VAL A 253 13.52 -5.48 -18.20
C VAL A 253 13.47 -4.13 -17.52
N ASN A 254 13.01 -4.14 -16.28
CA ASN A 254 13.03 -3.00 -15.37
C ASN A 254 14.01 -3.31 -14.24
N LEU A 255 14.90 -2.36 -13.97
CA LEU A 255 15.96 -2.51 -12.98
C LEU A 255 15.35 -2.57 -11.57
N GLY A 256 15.78 -3.56 -10.77
CA GLY A 256 15.36 -3.71 -9.39
C GLY A 256 16.42 -3.29 -8.38
N HIS A 257 17.57 -2.76 -8.83
CA HIS A 257 18.67 -2.29 -7.97
C HIS A 257 19.17 -3.34 -6.96
N SER A 258 19.06 -4.61 -7.37
CA SER A 258 19.48 -5.80 -6.64
C SER A 258 19.69 -6.92 -7.66
N PHE A 259 20.02 -8.13 -7.20
CA PHE A 259 20.05 -9.32 -8.05
C PHE A 259 18.69 -9.67 -8.68
N ARG A 260 17.58 -9.07 -8.24
CA ARG A 260 16.22 -9.36 -8.70
C ARG A 260 15.67 -8.17 -9.50
N HIS A 261 15.48 -8.37 -10.80
CA HIS A 261 14.86 -7.43 -11.72
C HIS A 261 13.42 -7.86 -12.05
N ILE A 262 12.65 -6.99 -12.71
CA ILE A 262 11.31 -7.33 -13.22
C ILE A 262 11.35 -7.34 -14.75
N ALA A 263 11.18 -8.53 -15.33
CA ALA A 263 11.03 -8.68 -16.77
C ALA A 263 9.55 -8.62 -17.16
N VAL A 264 9.23 -7.91 -18.24
CA VAL A 264 7.87 -7.76 -18.75
C VAL A 264 7.83 -8.22 -20.19
N GLN A 265 6.94 -9.15 -20.48
CA GLN A 265 6.70 -9.69 -21.81
C GLN A 265 5.32 -9.26 -22.31
N SER A 266 5.28 -8.59 -23.47
CA SER A 266 4.03 -8.10 -24.04
C SER A 266 3.21 -9.22 -24.68
N GLN A 267 1.90 -9.25 -24.43
CA GLN A 267 0.94 -10.14 -25.10
C GLN A 267 1.31 -11.63 -25.05
N ALA A 268 1.78 -12.11 -23.89
CA ALA A 268 2.22 -13.49 -23.71
C ALA A 268 1.17 -14.38 -23.03
N ASP A 269 1.20 -15.66 -23.34
CA ASP A 269 0.35 -16.69 -22.71
C ASP A 269 1.20 -17.58 -21.80
N ILE A 270 0.87 -17.56 -20.51
CA ILE A 270 1.49 -18.38 -19.47
C ILE A 270 0.60 -19.51 -18.97
N LYS A 271 -0.52 -19.79 -19.63
CA LYS A 271 -1.42 -20.87 -19.19
C LYS A 271 -0.69 -22.22 -19.17
N GLY A 272 -0.58 -22.79 -17.98
CA GLY A 272 0.10 -24.06 -17.74
C GLY A 272 1.63 -23.97 -17.75
N ILE A 273 2.20 -22.76 -17.80
CA ILE A 273 3.63 -22.57 -17.59
C ILE A 273 4.01 -23.07 -16.20
N ARG A 274 5.23 -23.57 -16.07
CA ARG A 274 5.85 -23.91 -14.79
C ARG A 274 7.22 -23.29 -14.74
N LEU A 275 7.37 -22.33 -13.85
CA LEU A 275 8.65 -21.73 -13.46
C LEU A 275 8.87 -22.03 -11.99
N ILE A 276 10.12 -22.26 -11.60
CA ILE A 276 10.44 -22.62 -10.22
C ILE A 276 11.30 -21.54 -9.56
N PRO A 277 11.20 -21.37 -8.24
CA PRO A 277 12.09 -20.51 -7.47
C PRO A 277 13.54 -21.03 -7.53
N PRO A 278 14.53 -20.22 -7.96
CA PRO A 278 15.91 -20.69 -8.07
C PRO A 278 16.61 -20.93 -6.72
N HIS A 279 16.07 -20.36 -5.63
CA HIS A 279 16.67 -20.48 -4.29
C HIS A 279 16.40 -21.83 -3.62
N ASP A 280 15.40 -22.59 -4.09
CA ASP A 280 15.06 -23.91 -3.56
C ASP A 280 15.94 -25.04 -4.14
N HIS A 281 16.72 -24.74 -5.19
CA HIS A 281 17.41 -25.73 -6.02
C HIS A 281 18.92 -25.50 -6.15
N LEU A 282 19.55 -24.91 -5.13
CA LEU A 282 20.99 -24.66 -5.13
C LEU A 282 21.78 -25.99 -5.21
N GLY A 283 22.72 -26.04 -6.14
CA GLY A 283 23.55 -27.20 -6.43
C GLY A 283 22.89 -28.25 -7.31
N GLU A 284 21.62 -28.11 -7.71
CA GLU A 284 20.93 -29.04 -8.61
C GLU A 284 21.22 -28.75 -10.08
N LYS A 285 21.11 -29.77 -10.95
CA LYS A 285 21.21 -29.60 -12.40
C LYS A 285 19.99 -28.86 -12.93
N ILE A 286 20.18 -27.92 -13.86
CA ILE A 286 19.09 -27.05 -14.29
C ILE A 286 18.13 -27.68 -15.31
N GLY A 287 18.54 -28.71 -16.06
CA GLY A 287 17.71 -29.31 -17.12
C GLY A 287 16.27 -29.64 -16.70
N PRO A 288 16.04 -30.38 -15.60
CA PRO A 288 14.69 -30.66 -15.08
C PRO A 288 13.95 -29.45 -14.51
N LEU A 289 14.68 -28.35 -14.26
CA LEU A 289 14.22 -27.15 -13.56
C LEU A 289 13.86 -26.00 -14.50
N LEU A 290 14.32 -26.07 -15.75
CA LEU A 290 14.07 -25.03 -16.76
C LEU A 290 12.56 -24.86 -17.02
N PRO A 291 12.14 -23.68 -17.55
CA PRO A 291 10.75 -23.42 -17.88
C PRO A 291 10.09 -24.55 -18.70
N THR A 292 8.91 -25.00 -18.28
CA THR A 292 8.10 -26.00 -19.02
C THR A 292 6.62 -25.63 -19.09
N GLY A 293 5.82 -26.49 -19.75
CA GLY A 293 4.37 -26.51 -19.61
C GLY A 293 3.57 -25.77 -20.69
N CYS A 294 4.16 -24.78 -21.36
CA CYS A 294 3.54 -24.11 -22.50
C CYS A 294 4.59 -23.69 -23.55
N LYS A 295 4.13 -23.16 -24.70
CA LYS A 295 5.03 -22.67 -25.77
C LYS A 295 5.92 -21.51 -25.30
N ASN A 296 5.39 -20.64 -24.44
CA ASN A 296 6.17 -19.52 -23.94
C ASN A 296 7.38 -19.96 -23.09
N ALA A 297 7.33 -21.16 -22.50
CA ALA A 297 8.47 -21.73 -21.81
C ALA A 297 9.68 -21.99 -22.72
N GLU A 298 9.47 -22.25 -24.01
CA GLU A 298 10.56 -22.36 -24.99
C GLU A 298 11.21 -21.00 -25.26
N VAL A 299 10.40 -19.93 -25.32
CA VAL A 299 10.88 -18.55 -25.50
C VAL A 299 11.75 -18.12 -24.31
N LEU A 300 11.29 -18.38 -23.07
CA LEU A 300 12.07 -18.07 -21.88
C LEU A 300 13.37 -18.87 -21.81
N ARG A 301 13.35 -20.15 -22.20
CA ARG A 301 14.57 -20.97 -22.29
C ARG A 301 15.56 -20.45 -23.33
N GLU A 302 15.10 -20.04 -24.51
CA GLU A 302 15.95 -19.45 -25.55
C GLU A 302 16.68 -18.20 -25.02
N LEU A 303 15.96 -17.33 -24.28
CA LEU A 303 16.55 -16.18 -23.62
C LEU A 303 17.56 -16.58 -22.54
N MET A 304 17.25 -17.54 -21.68
CA MET A 304 18.15 -17.99 -20.61
C MET A 304 19.45 -18.60 -21.15
N VAL A 305 19.38 -19.44 -22.19
CA VAL A 305 20.55 -20.00 -22.86
C VAL A 305 21.40 -18.87 -23.44
N LYS A 306 20.78 -17.94 -24.19
CA LYS A 306 21.52 -16.85 -24.82
C LYS A 306 22.17 -15.93 -23.79
N ALA A 307 21.48 -15.65 -22.69
CA ALA A 307 22.03 -14.88 -21.59
C ALA A 307 23.29 -15.53 -21.02
N ASN A 308 23.28 -16.84 -20.78
CA ASN A 308 24.47 -17.53 -20.28
C ASN A 308 25.66 -17.47 -21.25
N GLU A 309 25.42 -17.70 -22.55
CA GLU A 309 26.47 -17.64 -23.58
C GLU A 309 27.17 -16.27 -23.66
N LEU A 310 26.42 -15.19 -23.48
CA LEU A 310 26.91 -13.81 -23.56
C LEU A 310 27.56 -13.39 -22.25
N LEU A 311 26.90 -13.68 -21.12
CA LEU A 311 27.38 -13.26 -19.80
C LEU A 311 28.63 -14.00 -19.34
N GLU A 312 28.90 -15.21 -19.85
CA GLU A 312 30.21 -15.87 -19.64
C GLU A 312 31.38 -15.09 -20.27
N LYS A 313 31.10 -14.22 -21.24
CA LYS A 313 32.08 -13.36 -21.93
C LYS A 313 32.03 -11.91 -21.46
N SER A 314 31.15 -11.57 -20.50
CA SER A 314 31.00 -10.20 -20.00
C SER A 314 32.29 -9.72 -19.33
N PRO A 315 32.82 -8.53 -19.69
CA PRO A 315 33.95 -7.91 -19.01
C PRO A 315 33.69 -7.63 -17.53
N VAL A 316 32.43 -7.33 -17.17
CA VAL A 316 32.02 -7.08 -15.78
C VAL A 316 32.17 -8.37 -14.96
N ASN A 317 31.68 -9.50 -15.49
CA ASN A 317 31.88 -10.81 -14.87
C ASN A 317 33.36 -11.19 -14.78
N ALA A 318 34.17 -10.90 -15.81
CA ALA A 318 35.61 -11.17 -15.77
C ALA A 318 36.30 -10.40 -14.62
N LYS A 319 35.88 -9.14 -14.37
CA LYS A 319 36.36 -8.35 -13.23
C LYS A 319 35.93 -8.95 -11.89
N LEU A 320 34.66 -9.37 -11.75
CA LEU A 320 34.18 -10.03 -10.53
C LEU A 320 35.00 -11.29 -10.20
N ILE A 321 35.25 -12.13 -11.20
CA ILE A 321 36.06 -13.35 -11.04
C ILE A 321 37.50 -13.01 -10.63
N ALA A 322 38.11 -11.99 -11.24
CA ALA A 322 39.46 -11.54 -10.88
C ALA A 322 39.55 -11.01 -9.44
N GLU A 323 38.45 -10.50 -8.90
CA GLU A 323 38.30 -10.08 -7.50
C GLU A 323 37.92 -11.24 -6.55
N GLY A 324 37.79 -12.47 -7.05
CA GLY A 324 37.37 -13.64 -6.26
C GLY A 324 35.88 -13.66 -5.90
N LYS A 325 35.06 -12.85 -6.57
CA LYS A 325 33.60 -12.81 -6.41
C LYS A 325 32.92 -13.78 -7.38
N MET A 326 31.69 -14.20 -7.04
CA MET A 326 30.87 -14.99 -7.95
C MET A 326 30.44 -14.13 -9.16
N PRO A 327 30.49 -14.67 -10.39
CA PRO A 327 29.94 -13.99 -11.56
C PRO A 327 28.42 -14.12 -11.60
N ALA A 328 27.73 -13.10 -12.12
CA ALA A 328 26.34 -13.18 -12.54
C ALA A 328 26.30 -13.62 -14.02
N ASN A 329 26.58 -14.90 -14.27
CA ASN A 329 26.71 -15.46 -15.62
C ASN A 329 25.39 -15.99 -16.20
N GLY A 330 24.23 -15.58 -15.68
CA GLY A 330 22.95 -16.01 -16.18
C GLY A 330 21.77 -15.26 -15.59
N ILE A 331 20.60 -15.46 -16.22
CA ILE A 331 19.31 -14.97 -15.73
C ILE A 331 18.36 -16.14 -15.44
N TRP A 332 17.41 -15.93 -14.52
CA TRP A 332 16.38 -16.91 -14.16
C TRP A 332 15.00 -16.26 -14.04
N PHE A 333 14.04 -16.69 -14.87
CA PHE A 333 12.66 -16.20 -14.85
C PHE A 333 11.77 -17.05 -13.93
N TRP A 334 11.03 -16.42 -13.02
CA TRP A 334 10.12 -17.10 -12.10
C TRP A 334 9.07 -16.16 -11.48
N ALA A 335 8.17 -16.71 -10.66
CA ALA A 335 7.11 -15.97 -9.98
C ALA A 335 6.23 -15.17 -10.97
N GLU A 336 5.97 -15.76 -12.12
CA GLU A 336 5.22 -15.19 -13.22
C GLU A 336 3.82 -14.74 -12.80
N GLY A 337 3.30 -13.74 -13.50
CA GLY A 337 1.87 -13.48 -13.50
C GLY A 337 1.43 -12.54 -14.60
N THR A 338 0.17 -12.63 -14.99
CA THR A 338 -0.41 -11.73 -15.99
C THR A 338 -0.77 -10.37 -15.36
N ALA A 339 -0.78 -9.32 -16.18
CA ALA A 339 -1.29 -8.02 -15.78
C ALA A 339 -2.71 -8.15 -15.20
N VAL A 340 -2.92 -7.58 -14.03
CA VAL A 340 -4.23 -7.57 -13.35
C VAL A 340 -4.66 -6.13 -13.05
N LYS A 341 -5.97 -5.90 -13.14
CA LYS A 341 -6.62 -4.70 -12.62
C LYS A 341 -7.47 -5.11 -11.42
N LEU A 342 -7.11 -4.61 -10.24
CA LEU A 342 -7.92 -4.81 -9.04
C LEU A 342 -9.10 -3.81 -9.02
N PRO A 343 -10.19 -4.13 -8.29
CA PRO A 343 -11.23 -3.16 -7.98
C PRO A 343 -10.64 -1.88 -7.35
N ASP A 344 -11.08 -0.73 -7.87
CA ASP A 344 -10.69 0.57 -7.31
C ASP A 344 -11.28 0.74 -5.90
N PHE A 345 -10.42 1.00 -4.93
CA PHE A 345 -10.78 1.05 -3.52
C PHE A 345 -11.73 2.20 -3.22
N VAL A 346 -11.49 3.38 -3.78
CA VAL A 346 -12.32 4.57 -3.53
C VAL A 346 -13.69 4.41 -4.20
N ALA A 347 -13.75 3.88 -5.41
CA ALA A 347 -15.01 3.64 -6.11
C ALA A 347 -15.86 2.58 -5.40
N LYS A 348 -15.23 1.52 -4.88
CA LYS A 348 -15.91 0.41 -4.17
C LYS A 348 -16.29 0.82 -2.75
N ASN A 349 -15.33 1.35 -2.00
CA ASN A 349 -15.41 1.59 -0.58
C ASN A 349 -15.68 3.05 -0.23
N ARG A 350 -15.72 4.01 -1.15
CA ARG A 350 -16.01 5.44 -0.86
C ARG A 350 -15.17 6.07 0.26
N HIS A 351 -14.00 5.48 0.52
CA HIS A 351 -13.03 5.91 1.52
C HIS A 351 -11.70 6.13 0.81
N THR A 352 -10.94 7.12 1.24
CA THR A 352 -9.61 7.44 0.71
C THR A 352 -8.57 7.11 1.76
N GLY A 353 -7.35 6.81 1.32
CA GLY A 353 -6.32 6.43 2.27
C GLY A 353 -5.02 5.95 1.63
N ALA A 354 -4.17 5.42 2.48
CA ALA A 354 -2.88 4.88 2.10
C ALA A 354 -2.50 3.67 2.96
N VAL A 355 -1.53 2.91 2.46
CA VAL A 355 -0.96 1.73 3.12
C VAL A 355 0.47 2.06 3.57
N VAL A 356 0.70 1.91 4.87
CA VAL A 356 2.01 2.03 5.51
C VAL A 356 2.65 0.65 5.59
N SER A 357 3.72 0.40 4.84
CA SER A 357 4.44 -0.87 4.86
C SER A 357 5.92 -0.68 4.49
N ALA A 358 6.73 -1.72 4.74
CA ALA A 358 8.06 -1.87 4.19
C ALA A 358 8.08 -2.85 2.99
N VAL A 359 7.03 -3.65 2.84
CA VAL A 359 7.03 -4.84 1.99
C VAL A 359 6.48 -4.47 0.60
N PRO A 360 7.25 -4.70 -0.49
CA PRO A 360 6.84 -4.34 -1.85
C PRO A 360 5.49 -4.91 -2.25
N LEU A 361 5.16 -6.11 -1.81
CA LEU A 361 3.88 -6.75 -2.11
C LEU A 361 2.68 -5.92 -1.61
N CYS A 362 2.75 -5.40 -0.37
CA CYS A 362 1.72 -4.53 0.20
C CYS A 362 1.56 -3.26 -0.64
N HIS A 363 2.67 -2.67 -1.06
CA HIS A 363 2.67 -1.49 -1.93
C HIS A 363 2.09 -1.80 -3.31
N GLY A 364 2.39 -2.97 -3.87
CA GLY A 364 1.83 -3.43 -5.13
C GLY A 364 0.30 -3.51 -5.09
N ILE A 365 -0.24 -4.13 -4.05
CA ILE A 365 -1.70 -4.22 -3.85
C ILE A 365 -2.28 -2.82 -3.66
N ALA A 366 -1.66 -1.98 -2.83
CA ALA A 366 -2.09 -0.60 -2.61
C ALA A 366 -2.17 0.20 -3.93
N ALA A 367 -1.12 0.16 -4.75
CA ALA A 367 -1.10 0.81 -6.06
C ALA A 367 -2.20 0.29 -6.99
N LEU A 368 -2.41 -1.03 -7.02
CA LEU A 368 -3.39 -1.65 -7.91
C LEU A 368 -4.84 -1.36 -7.51
N VAL A 369 -5.13 -1.17 -6.22
CA VAL A 369 -6.46 -0.74 -5.73
C VAL A 369 -6.61 0.78 -5.69
N GLY A 370 -5.56 1.56 -6.01
CA GLY A 370 -5.61 3.02 -6.06
C GLY A 370 -5.42 3.72 -4.71
N LEU A 371 -4.84 3.05 -3.72
CA LEU A 371 -4.44 3.64 -2.43
C LEU A 371 -3.03 4.22 -2.50
N GLY A 372 -2.75 5.19 -1.64
CA GLY A 372 -1.39 5.72 -1.47
C GLY A 372 -0.42 4.67 -0.89
N ILE A 373 0.87 4.81 -1.22
CA ILE A 373 1.96 4.00 -0.68
C ILE A 373 2.81 4.87 0.24
N VAL A 374 3.06 4.40 1.46
CA VAL A 374 3.94 5.08 2.42
C VAL A 374 4.92 4.07 3.02
N CYS A 375 6.22 4.30 2.80
CA CYS A 375 7.31 3.58 3.46
C CYS A 375 8.08 4.58 4.34
N PRO A 376 7.79 4.66 5.64
CA PRO A 376 8.40 5.65 6.51
C PRO A 376 9.86 5.28 6.82
N GLU A 377 10.67 6.28 7.21
CA GLU A 377 12.09 6.08 7.52
C GLU A 377 12.27 5.01 8.61
N GLY A 378 13.19 4.07 8.37
CA GLY A 378 13.45 2.96 9.29
C GLY A 378 12.43 1.81 9.22
N ALA A 379 11.46 1.83 8.29
CA ALA A 379 10.63 0.67 8.02
C ALA A 379 11.42 -0.39 7.22
N THR A 380 11.87 -1.44 7.90
CA THR A 380 12.75 -2.48 7.31
C THR A 380 12.01 -3.76 6.93
N GLY A 381 10.88 -4.05 7.59
CA GLY A 381 10.21 -5.36 7.52
C GLY A 381 10.74 -6.35 8.55
N GLU A 382 11.94 -6.12 9.07
CA GLU A 382 12.55 -6.94 10.10
C GLU A 382 12.08 -6.54 11.50
N ILE A 383 12.48 -7.30 12.51
CA ILE A 383 12.16 -7.01 13.92
C ILE A 383 12.61 -5.61 14.36
N ASP A 384 13.70 -5.09 13.81
CA ASP A 384 14.23 -3.76 14.10
C ASP A 384 13.50 -2.62 13.37
N THR A 385 12.42 -2.92 12.63
CA THR A 385 11.60 -1.92 11.95
C THR A 385 11.15 -0.82 12.91
N ASN A 386 11.05 0.40 12.40
CA ASN A 386 10.61 1.55 13.19
C ASN A 386 9.07 1.58 13.33
N TYR A 387 8.57 0.98 14.41
CA TYR A 387 7.13 0.92 14.74
C TYR A 387 6.54 2.31 14.95
N GLU A 388 7.27 3.21 15.61
CA GLU A 388 6.82 4.56 15.94
C GLU A 388 6.62 5.39 14.66
N ASN A 389 7.55 5.29 13.70
CA ASN A 389 7.40 5.98 12.43
C ASN A 389 6.27 5.40 11.57
N LYS A 390 6.01 4.08 11.65
CA LYS A 390 4.82 3.49 11.03
C LYS A 390 3.53 4.03 11.64
N MET A 391 3.46 4.07 12.97
CA MET A 391 2.33 4.63 13.72
C MET A 391 2.10 6.11 13.39
N GLN A 392 3.17 6.93 13.40
CA GLN A 392 3.08 8.34 13.06
C GLN A 392 2.60 8.55 11.62
N ALA A 393 3.13 7.79 10.66
CA ALA A 393 2.68 7.84 9.28
C ALA A 393 1.19 7.47 9.15
N THR A 394 0.70 6.49 9.92
CA THR A 394 -0.73 6.17 9.97
C THR A 394 -1.57 7.35 10.45
N LEU A 395 -1.16 8.03 11.53
CA LEU A 395 -1.87 9.21 12.04
C LEU A 395 -1.84 10.37 11.05
N ASP A 396 -0.71 10.60 10.37
CA ASP A 396 -0.56 11.66 9.37
C ASP A 396 -1.48 11.42 8.17
N ILE A 397 -1.62 10.17 7.72
CA ILE A 397 -2.57 9.80 6.65
C ILE A 397 -4.00 10.17 7.06
N LEU A 398 -4.38 9.87 8.30
CA LEU A 398 -5.74 10.09 8.81
C LEU A 398 -6.10 11.57 9.03
N GLU A 399 -5.15 12.51 8.97
CA GLU A 399 -5.47 13.95 8.97
C GLU A 399 -6.22 14.35 7.69
N ASP A 400 -5.75 13.84 6.54
CA ASP A 400 -6.30 14.17 5.22
C ASP A 400 -7.24 13.11 4.66
N ASN A 401 -7.31 11.93 5.31
CA ASN A 401 -8.08 10.78 4.86
C ASN A 401 -8.94 10.19 5.98
N ASP A 402 -9.85 9.30 5.61
CA ASP A 402 -10.68 8.55 6.55
C ASP A 402 -10.22 7.10 6.74
N PHE A 403 -9.35 6.56 5.87
CA PHE A 403 -8.79 5.22 5.99
C PHE A 403 -7.25 5.21 6.02
N ALA A 404 -6.68 4.37 6.87
CA ALA A 404 -5.25 4.03 6.83
C ALA A 404 -5.04 2.56 7.14
N ALA A 405 -4.17 1.91 6.37
CA ALA A 405 -3.70 0.57 6.67
C ALA A 405 -2.24 0.62 7.14
N VAL A 406 -1.89 -0.17 8.14
CA VAL A 406 -0.50 -0.34 8.60
C VAL A 406 -0.18 -1.83 8.70
N HIS A 407 0.95 -2.18 8.09
CA HIS A 407 1.44 -3.55 8.00
C HIS A 407 2.78 -3.69 8.73
N VAL A 408 2.91 -4.76 9.49
CA VAL A 408 4.13 -5.12 10.22
C VAL A 408 4.49 -6.57 9.92
N GLU A 409 5.53 -6.74 9.12
CA GLU A 409 6.08 -8.02 8.68
C GLU A 409 6.80 -8.80 9.80
N ALA A 410 7.40 -8.10 10.77
CA ALA A 410 8.36 -8.67 11.71
C ALA A 410 8.01 -10.04 12.35
N PRO A 411 6.76 -10.33 12.78
CA PRO A 411 6.44 -11.65 13.35
C PRO A 411 6.60 -12.79 12.34
N ASP A 412 6.27 -12.57 11.07
CA ASP A 412 6.40 -13.53 9.98
C ASP A 412 7.88 -13.85 9.69
N GLU A 413 8.69 -12.81 9.46
CA GLU A 413 10.14 -12.95 9.18
C GLU A 413 10.89 -13.63 10.34
N CYS A 414 10.53 -13.33 11.59
CA CYS A 414 11.09 -14.04 12.74
C CYS A 414 10.75 -15.54 12.69
N THR A 415 9.55 -15.90 12.26
CA THR A 415 9.12 -17.30 12.13
C THR A 415 9.92 -18.03 11.05
N HIS A 416 10.08 -17.41 9.87
CA HIS A 416 10.90 -17.95 8.78
C HIS A 416 12.36 -18.20 9.23
N ASN A 417 12.91 -17.28 10.02
CA ASN A 417 14.25 -17.40 10.58
C ASN A 417 14.35 -18.40 11.75
N GLY A 418 13.24 -18.98 12.20
CA GLY A 418 13.19 -19.88 13.35
C GLY A 418 13.46 -19.16 14.68
N ASP A 419 13.26 -17.85 14.73
CA ASP A 419 13.39 -17.01 15.93
C ASP A 419 12.03 -16.85 16.63
N LEU A 420 11.66 -17.87 17.41
CA LEU A 420 10.46 -17.84 18.23
C LEU A 420 10.43 -16.66 19.22
N LYS A 421 11.59 -16.26 19.75
CA LYS A 421 11.66 -15.12 20.70
C LYS A 421 11.38 -13.82 19.97
N GLY A 422 11.96 -13.67 18.78
CA GLY A 422 11.69 -12.54 17.90
C GLY A 422 10.22 -12.44 17.52
N LYS A 423 9.57 -13.56 17.16
CA LYS A 423 8.13 -13.59 16.85
C LYS A 423 7.28 -13.07 18.02
N ILE A 424 7.52 -13.60 19.22
CA ILE A 424 6.83 -13.16 20.44
C ILE A 424 7.08 -11.67 20.68
N GLN A 425 8.33 -11.23 20.58
CA GLN A 425 8.69 -9.83 20.79
C GLN A 425 8.03 -8.89 19.77
N GLY A 426 7.92 -9.30 18.51
CA GLY A 426 7.24 -8.55 17.45
C GLY A 426 5.75 -8.36 17.74
N ILE A 427 5.09 -9.39 18.29
CA ILE A 427 3.69 -9.31 18.75
C ILE A 427 3.58 -8.35 19.96
N GLU A 428 4.48 -8.43 20.94
CA GLU A 428 4.49 -7.52 22.09
C GLU A 428 4.79 -6.06 21.69
N TRP A 429 5.59 -5.84 20.64
CA TRP A 429 5.86 -4.50 20.12
C TRP A 429 4.73 -3.95 19.27
N LEU A 430 3.94 -4.79 18.60
CA LEU A 430 2.67 -4.36 18.00
C LEU A 430 1.74 -3.76 19.06
N ASP A 431 1.64 -4.39 20.23
CA ASP A 431 0.86 -3.88 21.37
C ASP A 431 1.42 -2.55 21.90
N THR A 432 2.71 -2.55 22.28
CA THR A 432 3.30 -1.48 23.09
C THR A 432 3.86 -0.30 22.31
N ARG A 433 4.34 -0.52 21.08
CA ARG A 433 5.03 0.50 20.26
C ARG A 433 4.17 1.01 19.10
N LEU A 434 3.10 0.31 18.74
CA LEU A 434 2.21 0.68 17.63
C LEU A 434 0.78 0.93 18.09
N ILE A 435 0.05 -0.09 18.54
CA ILE A 435 -1.39 0.01 18.79
C ILE A 435 -1.70 0.89 20.01
N SER A 436 -1.03 0.66 21.14
CA SER A 436 -1.27 1.45 22.36
C SER A 436 -1.02 2.95 22.19
N PRO A 437 0.15 3.40 21.68
CA PRO A 437 0.36 4.82 21.44
C PRO A 437 -0.58 5.40 20.36
N MET A 438 -0.86 4.64 19.28
CA MET A 438 -1.78 5.10 18.24
C MET A 438 -3.18 5.38 18.78
N VAL A 439 -3.76 4.43 19.54
CA VAL A 439 -5.10 4.60 20.13
C VAL A 439 -5.13 5.75 21.12
N LYS A 440 -4.07 5.93 21.91
CA LYS A 440 -3.95 7.07 22.81
C LYS A 440 -4.01 8.39 22.02
N GLU A 441 -3.23 8.53 20.96
CA GLU A 441 -3.22 9.74 20.11
C GLU A 441 -4.58 9.99 19.43
N LEU A 442 -5.24 8.95 18.90
CA LEU A 442 -6.59 9.06 18.32
C LEU A 442 -7.61 9.61 19.32
N ASN A 443 -7.58 9.09 20.55
CA ASN A 443 -8.44 9.56 21.64
C ASN A 443 -8.11 10.99 22.06
N GLU A 444 -6.83 11.36 22.16
CA GLU A 444 -6.39 12.72 22.50
C GLU A 444 -6.78 13.75 21.42
N ARG A 445 -6.81 13.35 20.15
CA ARG A 445 -7.33 14.15 19.03
C ARG A 445 -8.86 14.25 19.01
N GLY A 446 -9.54 13.39 19.79
CA GLY A 446 -11.00 13.32 19.86
C GLY A 446 -11.62 12.79 18.57
N TRP A 447 -10.94 11.88 17.87
CA TRP A 447 -11.47 11.20 16.69
C TRP A 447 -12.18 9.91 17.10
N ASP A 448 -13.40 9.73 16.59
CA ASP A 448 -14.03 8.42 16.61
C ASP A 448 -13.34 7.53 15.58
N PHE A 449 -13.12 6.26 15.90
CA PHE A 449 -12.45 5.33 15.01
C PHE A 449 -12.94 3.90 15.14
N ARG A 450 -12.80 3.16 14.04
CA ARG A 450 -12.93 1.71 13.99
C ARG A 450 -11.60 1.10 13.55
N MET A 451 -11.22 0.03 14.23
CA MET A 451 -9.96 -0.68 13.99
C MET A 451 -10.23 -2.15 13.71
N LEU A 452 -9.79 -2.61 12.55
CA LEU A 452 -9.66 -4.02 12.21
C LEU A 452 -8.20 -4.42 12.43
N PHE A 453 -7.95 -5.34 13.36
CA PHE A 453 -6.62 -5.91 13.63
C PHE A 453 -6.63 -7.41 13.37
N LEU A 454 -5.69 -7.90 12.56
CA LEU A 454 -5.61 -9.32 12.23
C LEU A 454 -4.21 -9.77 11.84
N SER A 455 -4.02 -11.09 11.89
CA SER A 455 -3.00 -11.78 11.09
C SER A 455 -3.55 -11.99 9.69
N ASP A 456 -2.72 -11.88 8.66
CA ASP A 456 -3.13 -12.13 7.29
C ASP A 456 -3.19 -13.63 6.96
N HIS A 457 -2.18 -14.39 7.37
CA HIS A 457 -2.14 -15.84 7.34
C HIS A 457 -1.49 -16.42 8.60
N LYS A 458 -1.44 -17.76 8.69
CA LYS A 458 -0.61 -18.45 9.67
C LYS A 458 0.80 -18.59 9.14
N THR A 459 1.77 -18.45 10.03
CA THR A 459 3.16 -18.83 9.74
C THR A 459 3.63 -19.71 10.87
N LEU A 460 3.87 -20.99 10.58
CA LEU A 460 4.01 -21.99 11.63
C LEU A 460 5.43 -22.05 12.13
N THR A 461 5.64 -21.92 13.44
CA THR A 461 6.95 -22.09 14.07
C THR A 461 7.55 -23.49 13.78
N SER A 462 6.69 -24.51 13.62
CA SER A 462 7.08 -25.90 13.38
C SER A 462 7.67 -26.15 11.99
N THR A 463 7.18 -25.45 10.97
CA THR A 463 7.62 -25.62 9.57
C THR A 463 8.47 -24.45 9.07
N ARG A 464 8.43 -23.31 9.79
CA ARG A 464 9.01 -22.02 9.36
C ARG A 464 8.46 -21.55 8.02
N GLY A 465 7.21 -21.88 7.73
CA GLY A 465 6.55 -21.58 6.47
C GLY A 465 5.09 -21.21 6.68
N HIS A 466 4.51 -20.61 5.65
CA HIS A 466 3.11 -20.24 5.65
C HIS A 466 2.21 -21.47 5.71
N ALA A 467 1.06 -21.33 6.35
CA ALA A 467 -0.01 -22.30 6.34
C ALA A 467 -1.35 -21.61 6.05
N GLY A 468 -2.22 -22.32 5.33
CA GLY A 468 -3.60 -21.91 5.16
C GLY A 468 -4.43 -22.13 6.42
N GLY A 469 -5.71 -21.76 6.34
CA GLY A 469 -6.67 -21.90 7.43
C GLY A 469 -7.05 -20.58 8.10
N TYR A 470 -7.89 -20.69 9.12
CA TYR A 470 -8.45 -19.53 9.80
C TYR A 470 -7.40 -18.83 10.68
N VAL A 471 -7.48 -17.51 10.70
CA VAL A 471 -6.71 -16.63 11.57
C VAL A 471 -7.64 -15.71 12.36
N PRO A 472 -7.28 -15.29 13.58
CA PRO A 472 -8.13 -14.41 14.38
C PRO A 472 -8.14 -12.98 13.82
N TYR A 473 -9.29 -12.33 13.86
CA TYR A 473 -9.42 -10.88 13.69
C TYR A 473 -10.07 -10.25 14.92
N MET A 474 -9.78 -8.97 15.14
CA MET A 474 -10.45 -8.11 16.10
C MET A 474 -11.05 -6.91 15.37
N LEU A 475 -12.32 -6.61 15.64
CA LEU A 475 -12.98 -5.40 15.20
C LEU A 475 -13.37 -4.57 16.42
N TYR A 476 -12.73 -3.41 16.57
CA TYR A 476 -12.95 -2.48 17.67
C TYR A 476 -13.60 -1.20 17.16
N ASP A 477 -14.55 -0.65 17.92
CA ASP A 477 -15.21 0.63 17.67
C ASP A 477 -15.06 1.52 18.92
N SER A 478 -14.53 2.73 18.77
CA SER A 478 -14.27 3.64 19.89
C SER A 478 -15.54 4.20 20.54
N ARG A 479 -16.69 4.12 19.87
CA ARG A 479 -17.97 4.71 20.31
C ARG A 479 -18.78 3.76 21.18
N GLU A 480 -18.57 2.46 21.02
CA GLU A 480 -19.37 1.41 21.65
C GLU A 480 -18.54 0.51 22.56
N SER A 481 -19.17 -0.02 23.61
CA SER A 481 -18.55 -1.02 24.48
C SER A 481 -19.58 -2.08 24.85
N SER A 482 -19.58 -3.16 24.06
CA SER A 482 -20.46 -4.33 24.24
C SER A 482 -19.72 -5.66 23.99
N GLY A 483 -18.38 -5.62 23.87
CA GLY A 483 -17.54 -6.67 23.33
C GLY A 483 -17.57 -8.04 24.01
N CYS A 484 -16.81 -8.96 23.41
CA CYS A 484 -16.84 -10.38 23.76
C CYS A 484 -16.25 -10.72 25.14
N GLY A 485 -15.51 -9.81 25.77
CA GLY A 485 -14.79 -10.05 27.03
C GLY A 485 -13.62 -11.04 26.91
N LEU A 486 -13.20 -11.37 25.69
CA LEU A 486 -12.14 -12.33 25.39
C LEU A 486 -10.86 -11.62 24.91
N PRO A 487 -9.66 -12.17 25.20
CA PRO A 487 -8.39 -11.66 24.65
C PRO A 487 -8.26 -11.95 23.16
N TYR A 488 -7.35 -11.29 22.46
CA TYR A 488 -7.07 -11.58 21.05
C TYR A 488 -6.19 -12.83 20.94
N THR A 489 -6.78 -13.96 20.55
CA THR A 489 -6.07 -15.24 20.35
C THR A 489 -6.80 -16.05 19.27
N GLU A 490 -6.13 -17.05 18.68
CA GLU A 490 -6.75 -18.00 17.77
C GLU A 490 -7.98 -18.65 18.42
N LYS A 491 -7.83 -19.12 19.67
CA LYS A 491 -8.90 -19.75 20.45
C LYS A 491 -10.09 -18.83 20.71
N SER A 492 -9.87 -17.56 21.03
CA SER A 492 -10.96 -16.58 21.17
C SER A 492 -11.67 -16.36 19.83
N GLY A 493 -10.91 -16.31 18.73
CA GLY A 493 -11.46 -16.18 17.39
C GLY A 493 -12.37 -17.34 17.00
N GLU A 494 -12.01 -18.57 17.36
CA GLU A 494 -12.84 -19.78 17.15
C GLU A 494 -14.16 -19.76 17.93
N LEU A 495 -14.24 -19.02 19.05
CA LEU A 495 -15.47 -18.86 19.83
C LEU A 495 -16.38 -17.75 19.26
N GLY A 496 -15.84 -16.88 18.40
CA GLY A 496 -16.52 -15.74 17.83
C GLY A 496 -17.12 -16.00 16.44
N PRO A 497 -17.45 -14.93 15.70
CA PRO A 497 -17.98 -15.05 14.35
C PRO A 497 -16.94 -15.60 13.38
N GLN A 498 -17.39 -16.51 12.51
CA GLN A 498 -16.57 -17.10 11.46
C GLN A 498 -16.83 -16.45 10.10
N VAL A 499 -15.78 -15.92 9.50
CA VAL A 499 -15.79 -15.25 8.20
C VAL A 499 -15.05 -16.11 7.18
N ASN A 500 -15.77 -16.75 6.26
CA ASN A 500 -15.18 -17.71 5.32
C ASN A 500 -14.42 -17.06 4.15
N SER A 501 -14.32 -15.72 4.12
CA SER A 501 -13.58 -15.00 3.09
C SER A 501 -13.15 -13.62 3.60
N GLY A 502 -11.85 -13.33 3.52
CA GLY A 502 -11.30 -12.00 3.82
C GLY A 502 -11.94 -10.87 3.01
N VAL A 503 -12.57 -11.17 1.86
CA VAL A 503 -13.21 -10.18 0.97
C VAL A 503 -14.27 -9.33 1.66
N SER A 504 -14.93 -9.83 2.71
CA SER A 504 -15.94 -9.09 3.47
C SER A 504 -15.36 -8.17 4.56
N LEU A 505 -14.08 -8.29 4.90
CA LEU A 505 -13.47 -7.56 6.03
C LEU A 505 -13.55 -6.05 5.88
N MET A 506 -13.32 -5.50 4.68
CA MET A 506 -13.49 -4.06 4.44
C MET A 506 -14.94 -3.61 4.65
N SER A 507 -15.92 -4.39 4.18
CA SER A 507 -17.33 -4.08 4.44
C SER A 507 -17.66 -4.10 5.93
N MET A 508 -17.10 -5.05 6.67
CA MET A 508 -17.25 -5.11 8.14
C MET A 508 -16.63 -3.87 8.80
N LEU A 509 -15.40 -3.51 8.44
CA LEU A 509 -14.72 -2.31 8.95
C LEU A 509 -15.47 -1.02 8.61
N PHE A 510 -16.17 -0.96 7.48
CA PHE A 510 -16.91 0.22 7.03
C PHE A 510 -18.42 0.21 7.35
N GLU A 511 -18.92 -0.79 8.10
CA GLU A 511 -20.34 -0.83 8.55
C GLU A 511 -21.35 -1.00 7.38
N ARG A 512 -21.04 -1.85 6.39
CA ARG A 512 -21.83 -1.98 5.14
C ARG A 512 -22.49 -3.32 4.90
#